data_AF-A0A1V8TT55-F1
#
_entry.id   AF-A0A1V8TT55-F1
#
_cell.length_a   1.000
_cell.length_b   1.000
_cell.length_c   1.000
_cell.angle_alpha   90.00
_cell.angle_beta   90.00
_cell.angle_gamma   90.00
#
_symmetry.space_group_name_H-M   'P 1'
#
loop_
_entity.id
_entity.type
_entity.pdbx_description
1 polymer ?
#
loop_
_entity_poly.entity_id
_entity_poly.type
_entity_poly.pdbx_seq_one_letter_code
_entity_poly.pdbx_strand_id
1 'polypeptide(L)'
;METNADTRPTFQATFQVLVGAAPNQKTYTLHDDIFLLRSVYFASARSQAWSKDGEPIDLTDEDPDVFEAYLRYVYLGEPRLQFEEDSWFQVHAALYVLADKLGDLKTANFIIDWIAKCSERSSIPEASEARYVYDHTAEGSHLRRILIDMLLHEWDCQESEDELRNRFPKDVLLDVLQ
;
A
#
# COMPACT_ATOMS: atom_id res chain seq x y z
N MET A 1 -29.07 28.96 0.18
CA MET A 1 -29.28 28.11 -1.00
C MET A 1 -27.91 27.65 -1.45
N GLU A 2 -27.39 26.60 -0.82
CA GLU A 2 -26.15 25.97 -1.25
C GLU A 2 -26.51 24.96 -2.33
N THR A 3 -26.02 25.23 -3.54
CA THR A 3 -26.12 24.30 -4.66
C THR A 3 -25.29 23.08 -4.32
N ASN A 4 -25.95 21.98 -3.95
CA ASN A 4 -25.34 20.67 -3.85
C ASN A 4 -24.90 20.29 -5.27
N ALA A 5 -23.67 20.65 -5.62
CA ALA A 5 -23.07 20.27 -6.89
C ALA A 5 -23.04 18.74 -6.94
N ASP A 6 -23.54 18.16 -8.02
CA ASP A 6 -23.51 16.72 -8.25
C ASP A 6 -22.05 16.25 -8.19
N THR A 7 -21.63 15.62 -7.09
CA THR A 7 -20.26 15.18 -6.82
C THR A 7 -19.86 13.94 -7.64
N ARG A 8 -20.51 13.72 -8.78
CA ARG A 8 -20.19 12.60 -9.67
C ARG A 8 -18.90 12.90 -10.44
N PRO A 9 -18.00 11.90 -10.58
CA PRO A 9 -16.85 12.04 -11.45
C PRO A 9 -17.31 12.36 -12.88
N THR A 10 -16.70 13.38 -13.47
CA THR A 10 -16.91 13.85 -14.84
C THR A 10 -15.86 13.29 -15.81
N PHE A 11 -14.72 12.82 -15.30
CA PHE A 11 -13.60 12.23 -16.06
C PHE A 11 -13.02 13.14 -17.15
N GLN A 12 -13.10 14.47 -16.98
CA GLN A 12 -12.65 15.43 -18.00
C GLN A 12 -11.21 15.90 -17.79
N ALA A 13 -10.84 16.21 -16.55
CA ALA A 13 -9.52 16.72 -16.21
C ALA A 13 -8.57 15.58 -15.83
N THR A 14 -7.35 15.63 -16.33
CA THR A 14 -6.33 14.61 -16.09
C THR A 14 -4.96 15.20 -15.75
N PHE A 15 -4.13 14.39 -15.11
CA PHE A 15 -2.72 14.67 -14.84
C PHE A 15 -1.86 13.44 -15.11
N GLN A 16 -0.56 13.66 -15.31
CA GLN A 16 0.40 12.59 -15.58
C GLN A 16 1.21 12.22 -14.32
N VAL A 17 1.54 10.94 -14.19
CA VAL A 17 2.40 10.39 -13.14
C VAL A 17 3.47 9.53 -13.79
N LEU A 18 4.73 9.75 -13.42
CA LEU A 18 5.88 8.98 -13.89
C LEU A 18 6.30 7.99 -12.81
N VAL A 19 6.35 6.70 -13.14
CA VAL A 19 6.56 5.61 -12.18
C VAL A 19 7.69 4.70 -12.63
N GLY A 20 8.51 4.26 -11.68
CA GLY A 20 9.65 3.39 -11.90
C GLY A 20 10.82 4.04 -12.64
N ALA A 21 11.88 3.25 -12.80
CA ALA A 21 13.11 3.63 -13.47
C ALA A 21 13.31 2.85 -14.79
N ALA A 22 14.13 3.39 -15.69
CA ALA A 22 14.48 2.71 -16.93
C ALA A 22 15.09 1.31 -16.66
N PRO A 23 14.73 0.27 -17.43
CA PRO A 23 13.91 0.29 -18.65
C PRO A 23 12.39 0.16 -18.42
N ASN A 24 11.94 -0.02 -17.18
CA ASN A 24 10.54 -0.31 -16.84
C ASN A 24 9.71 0.94 -16.48
N GLN A 25 10.26 2.14 -16.68
CA GLN A 25 9.58 3.39 -16.39
C GLN A 25 8.31 3.54 -17.25
N LYS A 26 7.21 3.92 -16.61
CA LYS A 26 5.90 4.10 -17.25
C LYS A 26 5.31 5.45 -16.88
N THR A 27 4.55 6.03 -17.81
CA THR A 27 3.77 7.26 -17.58
C THR A 27 2.30 6.92 -17.60
N TYR A 28 1.60 7.26 -16.51
CA TYR A 28 0.17 7.05 -16.34
C TYR A 28 -0.57 8.37 -16.46
N THR A 29 -1.77 8.35 -17.05
CA THR A 29 -2.70 9.50 -17.07
C THR A 29 -3.88 9.20 -16.17
N LEU A 30 -4.07 10.01 -15.13
CA LEU A 30 -5.05 9.81 -14.07
C LEU A 30 -6.13 10.90 -14.10
N HIS A 31 -7.34 10.59 -13.65
CA HIS A 31 -8.45 11.55 -13.60
C HIS A 31 -8.46 12.34 -12.28
N ASP A 32 -8.51 13.66 -12.39
CA ASP A 32 -8.41 14.59 -11.25
C ASP A 32 -9.49 14.31 -10.19
N ASP A 33 -10.74 14.17 -10.63
CA ASP A 33 -11.92 14.00 -9.77
C ASP A 33 -11.93 12.69 -8.96
N ILE A 34 -11.17 11.69 -9.39
CA ILE A 34 -11.00 10.44 -8.64
C ILE A 34 -9.84 10.57 -7.65
N PHE A 35 -8.66 10.95 -8.11
CA PHE A 35 -7.45 10.84 -7.31
C PHE A 35 -7.26 12.01 -6.35
N LEU A 36 -7.66 13.24 -6.71
CA LEU A 36 -7.47 14.41 -5.84
C LEU A 36 -8.43 14.41 -4.65
N LEU A 37 -9.58 13.76 -4.76
CA LEU A 37 -10.50 13.60 -3.63
C LEU A 37 -10.03 12.54 -2.64
N ARG A 38 -9.23 11.58 -3.11
CA ARG A 38 -8.86 10.37 -2.36
C ARG A 38 -7.46 10.42 -1.77
N SER A 39 -6.52 11.04 -2.48
CA SER A 39 -5.11 11.09 -2.13
C SER A 39 -4.71 12.52 -1.78
N VAL A 40 -4.35 12.73 -0.52
CA VAL A 40 -3.80 14.02 -0.06
C VAL A 40 -2.47 14.34 -0.72
N TYR A 41 -1.68 13.32 -1.08
CA TYR A 41 -0.45 13.49 -1.86
C TYR A 41 -0.75 14.07 -3.24
N PHE A 42 -1.64 13.44 -4.02
CA PHE A 42 -1.98 13.94 -5.35
C PHE A 42 -2.66 15.30 -5.29
N ALA A 43 -3.56 15.56 -4.34
CA ALA A 43 -4.16 16.88 -4.14
C ALA A 43 -3.11 17.98 -3.90
N SER A 44 -2.13 17.70 -3.06
CA SER A 44 -1.04 18.63 -2.74
C SER A 44 -0.09 18.81 -3.92
N ALA A 45 0.32 17.71 -4.55
CA ALA A 45 1.19 17.72 -5.71
C ALA A 45 0.56 18.47 -6.89
N ARG A 46 -0.74 18.30 -7.16
CA ARG A 46 -1.47 19.06 -8.18
C ARG A 46 -1.52 20.55 -7.88
N SER A 47 -1.78 20.92 -6.63
CA SER A 47 -1.83 22.32 -6.21
C SER A 47 -0.48 23.02 -6.40
N GLN A 48 0.62 22.29 -6.21
CA GLN A 48 1.98 22.78 -6.47
C GLN A 48 2.34 22.73 -7.96
N ALA A 49 1.89 21.71 -8.69
CA ALA A 49 2.16 21.52 -10.11
C ALA A 49 1.44 22.54 -11.00
N TRP A 50 0.33 23.14 -10.56
CA TRP A 50 -0.22 24.33 -11.23
C TRP A 50 0.79 25.50 -11.30
N SER A 51 1.85 25.49 -10.48
CA SER A 51 2.96 26.45 -10.59
C SER A 51 4.01 26.07 -11.65
N LYS A 52 3.99 24.84 -12.16
CA LYS A 52 4.94 24.27 -13.14
C LYS A 52 4.15 23.51 -14.21
N ASP A 53 3.54 24.24 -15.13
CA ASP A 53 2.65 23.67 -16.15
C ASP A 53 3.27 22.46 -16.89
N GLY A 54 2.62 21.30 -16.75
CA GLY A 54 2.82 20.12 -17.60
C GLY A 54 3.81 19.06 -17.13
N GLU A 55 4.51 19.24 -16.00
CA GLU A 55 5.41 18.19 -15.49
C GLU A 55 4.63 17.03 -14.85
N PRO A 56 4.94 15.76 -15.20
CA PRO A 56 4.39 14.61 -14.50
C PRO A 56 4.77 14.61 -13.01
N ILE A 57 3.86 14.14 -12.16
CA ILE A 57 4.16 13.87 -10.75
C ILE A 57 5.17 12.73 -10.69
N ASP A 58 6.28 12.95 -9.97
CA ASP A 58 7.36 11.98 -9.84
C ASP A 58 7.03 10.93 -8.76
N LEU A 59 7.03 9.66 -9.19
CA LEU A 59 6.98 8.44 -8.38
C LEU A 59 7.97 7.41 -8.97
N THR A 60 9.12 7.87 -9.46
CA THR A 60 10.14 7.02 -10.11
C THR A 60 10.79 6.02 -9.17
N ASP A 61 10.63 6.19 -7.85
CA ASP A 61 11.02 5.26 -6.80
C ASP A 61 10.03 4.12 -6.58
N GLU A 62 8.82 4.21 -7.14
CA GLU A 62 7.77 3.20 -6.99
C GLU A 62 7.83 2.13 -8.08
N ASP A 63 7.42 0.91 -7.71
CA ASP A 63 7.29 -0.21 -8.63
C ASP A 63 6.04 -0.03 -9.54
N PRO A 64 6.20 -0.04 -10.87
CA PRO A 64 5.06 0.10 -11.79
C PRO A 64 3.96 -0.96 -11.62
N ASP A 65 4.29 -2.18 -11.22
CA ASP A 65 3.30 -3.25 -11.06
C ASP A 65 2.47 -3.04 -9.78
N VAL A 66 3.10 -2.56 -8.70
CA VAL A 66 2.42 -2.13 -7.47
C VAL A 66 1.53 -0.91 -7.74
N PHE A 67 2.02 0.02 -8.56
CA PHE A 67 1.22 1.18 -8.96
C PHE A 67 0.02 0.79 -9.83
N GLU A 68 0.17 -0.13 -10.78
CA GLU A 68 -0.95 -0.66 -11.56
C GLU A 68 -1.99 -1.38 -10.70
N ALA A 69 -1.55 -2.13 -9.69
CA ALA A 69 -2.42 -2.72 -8.68
C ALA A 69 -3.24 -1.65 -7.94
N TYR A 70 -2.59 -0.55 -7.53
CA TYR A 70 -3.26 0.60 -6.92
C TYR A 70 -4.30 1.21 -7.85
N LEU A 71 -3.96 1.43 -9.13
CA LEU A 71 -4.91 1.96 -10.11
C LEU A 71 -6.10 1.02 -10.31
N ARG A 72 -5.88 -0.29 -10.42
CA ARG A 72 -6.96 -1.29 -10.55
C ARG A 72 -7.89 -1.22 -9.36
N TYR A 73 -7.36 -1.11 -8.14
CA TYR A 73 -8.19 -0.93 -6.95
C TYR A 73 -9.02 0.36 -7.03
N VAL A 74 -8.40 1.50 -7.32
CA VAL A 74 -9.09 2.80 -7.29
C VAL A 74 -10.16 2.89 -8.38
N TYR A 75 -9.90 2.39 -9.58
CA TYR A 75 -10.85 2.43 -10.69
C TYR A 75 -11.93 1.35 -10.64
N LEU A 76 -11.57 0.12 -10.22
CA LEU A 76 -12.45 -1.05 -10.36
C LEU A 76 -13.01 -1.54 -9.02
N GLY A 77 -12.48 -1.07 -7.89
CA GLY A 77 -12.87 -1.52 -6.56
C GLY A 77 -12.36 -2.93 -6.19
N GLU A 78 -11.61 -3.58 -7.07
CA GLU A 78 -11.04 -4.91 -6.85
C GLU A 78 -9.52 -4.85 -7.07
N PRO A 79 -8.69 -5.08 -6.05
CA PRO A 79 -7.29 -5.37 -6.27
C PRO A 79 -7.21 -6.84 -6.68
N ARG A 80 -7.49 -7.15 -7.96
CA ARG A 80 -7.16 -8.47 -8.50
C ARG A 80 -5.66 -8.51 -8.74
N LEU A 81 -4.96 -8.83 -7.66
CA LEU A 81 -3.56 -9.15 -7.64
C LEU A 81 -3.46 -10.59 -8.19
N GLN A 82 -3.00 -10.75 -9.44
CA GLN A 82 -2.65 -12.06 -10.00
C GLN A 82 -1.22 -12.38 -9.55
N PHE A 83 -1.05 -12.83 -8.32
CA PHE A 83 0.26 -13.22 -7.81
C PHE A 83 0.20 -14.66 -7.34
N GLU A 84 1.36 -15.31 -7.39
CA GLU A 84 1.55 -16.66 -6.90
C GLU A 84 1.16 -16.71 -5.42
N GLU A 85 0.47 -17.78 -5.00
CA GLU A 85 0.01 -17.95 -3.61
C GLU A 85 1.15 -17.77 -2.59
N ASP A 86 2.38 -18.12 -2.99
CA ASP A 86 3.60 -18.03 -2.17
C ASP A 86 4.03 -16.58 -1.87
N SER A 87 3.50 -15.57 -2.57
CA SER A 87 3.86 -14.14 -2.41
C SER A 87 2.69 -13.28 -1.96
N TRP A 88 1.64 -13.91 -1.43
CA TRP A 88 0.39 -13.22 -1.14
C TRP A 88 0.60 -12.03 -0.19
N PHE A 89 1.40 -12.15 0.87
CA PHE A 89 1.55 -11.06 1.85
C PHE A 89 2.39 -9.91 1.31
N GLN A 90 3.56 -10.20 0.72
CA GLN A 90 4.47 -9.20 0.16
C GLN A 90 3.76 -8.18 -0.74
N VAL A 91 2.91 -8.65 -1.66
CA VAL A 91 2.23 -7.79 -2.62
C VAL A 91 1.24 -6.85 -1.93
N HIS A 92 0.48 -7.36 -0.94
CA HIS A 92 -0.47 -6.54 -0.20
C HIS A 92 0.26 -5.56 0.73
N ALA A 93 1.39 -5.96 1.32
CA ALA A 93 2.25 -5.08 2.10
C ALA A 93 2.78 -3.93 1.23
N ALA A 94 3.29 -4.21 0.03
CA ALA A 94 3.78 -3.17 -0.89
C ALA A 94 2.65 -2.23 -1.34
N LEU A 95 1.47 -2.77 -1.64
CA LEU A 95 0.30 -1.97 -2.00
C LEU A 95 -0.16 -1.07 -0.85
N TYR A 96 -0.09 -1.56 0.39
CA TYR A 96 -0.40 -0.76 1.58
C TYR A 96 0.60 0.39 1.74
N VAL A 97 1.90 0.10 1.63
CA VAL A 97 2.97 1.12 1.74
C VAL A 97 2.75 2.23 0.71
N LEU A 98 2.45 1.87 -0.54
CA LEU A 98 2.14 2.85 -1.58
C LEU A 98 0.88 3.66 -1.23
N ALA A 99 -0.20 3.01 -0.81
CA ALA A 99 -1.45 3.68 -0.45
C ALA A 99 -1.27 4.65 0.73
N ASP A 100 -0.48 4.27 1.73
CA ASP A 100 -0.13 5.10 2.89
C ASP A 100 0.73 6.30 2.46
N LYS A 101 1.76 6.09 1.62
CA LYS A 101 2.57 7.17 1.02
C LYS A 101 1.72 8.17 0.25
N LEU A 102 0.75 7.69 -0.52
CA LEU A 102 -0.20 8.53 -1.27
C LEU A 102 -1.27 9.17 -0.37
N GLY A 103 -1.35 8.75 0.89
CA GLY A 103 -2.38 9.17 1.85
C GLY A 103 -3.80 8.83 1.41
N ASP A 104 -3.97 7.72 0.69
CA ASP A 104 -5.28 7.16 0.35
C ASP A 104 -5.72 6.15 1.41
N LEU A 105 -6.20 6.69 2.54
CA LEU A 105 -6.61 5.91 3.70
C LEU A 105 -7.69 4.86 3.39
N LYS A 106 -8.55 5.11 2.40
CA LYS A 106 -9.58 4.13 2.02
C LYS A 106 -8.94 2.88 1.42
N THR A 107 -7.94 3.08 0.56
CA THR A 107 -7.18 1.97 -0.04
C THR A 107 -6.35 1.25 1.02
N ALA A 108 -5.64 1.99 1.88
CA ALA A 108 -4.85 1.41 2.96
C ALA A 108 -5.71 0.55 3.91
N ASN A 109 -6.86 1.05 4.36
CA ASN A 109 -7.77 0.31 5.24
C ASN A 109 -8.34 -0.94 4.57
N PHE A 110 -8.74 -0.83 3.29
CA PHE A 110 -9.22 -1.98 2.55
C PHE A 110 -8.18 -3.11 2.49
N ILE A 111 -6.90 -2.77 2.32
CA ILE A 111 -5.82 -3.76 2.25
C ILE A 111 -5.64 -4.44 3.60
N ILE A 112 -5.74 -3.71 4.72
CA ILE A 112 -5.71 -4.30 6.06
C ILE A 112 -6.88 -5.27 6.26
N ASP A 113 -8.10 -4.87 5.91
CA ASP A 113 -9.27 -5.74 5.98
C ASP A 113 -9.10 -7.01 5.13
N TRP A 114 -8.47 -6.86 3.96
CA TRP A 114 -8.17 -7.96 3.06
C TRP A 114 -7.11 -8.90 3.62
N ILE A 115 -5.99 -8.38 4.14
CA ILE A 115 -4.94 -9.18 4.77
C ILE A 115 -5.53 -9.95 5.96
N ALA A 116 -6.34 -9.30 6.81
CA ALA A 116 -6.99 -9.95 7.94
C ALA A 116 -7.84 -11.14 7.49
N LYS A 117 -8.64 -10.94 6.44
CA LYS A 117 -9.49 -12.00 5.88
C LYS A 117 -8.70 -13.15 5.28
N CYS A 118 -7.57 -12.87 4.62
CA CYS A 118 -6.72 -13.90 4.02
C CYS A 118 -5.88 -14.65 5.07
N SER A 119 -5.47 -13.98 6.15
CA SER A 119 -4.63 -14.57 7.19
C SER A 119 -5.19 -15.84 7.82
N GLU A 120 -6.53 -15.99 7.88
CA GLU A 120 -7.19 -17.20 8.39
C GLU A 120 -6.94 -18.48 7.55
N ARG A 121 -6.43 -18.34 6.33
CA ARG A 121 -6.34 -19.44 5.34
C ARG A 121 -4.99 -19.52 4.64
N SER A 122 -4.06 -18.66 5.01
CA SER A 122 -2.79 -18.49 4.33
C SER A 122 -1.63 -18.68 5.30
N SER A 123 -0.43 -18.93 4.78
CA SER A 123 0.78 -19.06 5.59
C SER A 123 1.13 -17.74 6.29
N ILE A 124 1.85 -17.85 7.40
CA ILE A 124 2.47 -16.68 8.06
C ILE A 124 3.45 -15.97 7.13
N PRO A 125 3.60 -14.65 7.28
CA PRO A 125 4.61 -13.91 6.55
C PRO A 125 6.03 -14.37 6.90
N GLU A 126 6.91 -14.39 5.90
CA GLU A 126 8.31 -14.71 6.07
C GLU A 126 9.09 -13.57 6.77
N ALA A 127 10.29 -13.88 7.26
CA ALA A 127 11.16 -12.91 7.90
C ALA A 127 11.55 -11.73 6.99
N SER A 128 11.70 -11.99 5.69
CA SER A 128 11.95 -10.99 4.65
C SER A 128 10.79 -10.01 4.51
N GLU A 129 9.56 -10.51 4.56
CA GLU A 129 8.32 -9.72 4.49
C GLU A 129 8.13 -8.90 5.77
N ALA A 130 8.37 -9.51 6.94
CA ALA A 130 8.35 -8.79 8.21
C ALA A 130 9.36 -7.64 8.23
N ARG A 131 10.58 -7.89 7.71
CA ARG A 131 11.61 -6.86 7.58
C ARG A 131 11.17 -5.74 6.65
N TYR A 132 10.59 -6.07 5.50
CA TYR A 132 10.04 -5.10 4.57
C TYR A 132 9.03 -4.17 5.23
N VAL A 133 8.07 -4.73 6.00
CA VAL A 133 7.06 -3.92 6.71
C VAL A 133 7.73 -2.93 7.67
N TYR A 134 8.74 -3.36 8.44
CA TYR A 134 9.42 -2.49 9.40
C TYR A 134 10.27 -1.41 8.71
N ASP A 135 10.89 -1.73 7.57
CA ASP A 135 11.70 -0.76 6.83
C ASP A 135 10.86 0.30 6.10
N HIS A 136 9.59 0.01 5.77
CA HIS A 136 8.76 0.87 4.91
C HIS A 136 7.53 1.48 5.59
N THR A 137 7.33 1.24 6.89
CA THR A 137 6.21 1.83 7.64
C THR A 137 6.70 2.52 8.91
N ALA A 138 5.94 3.49 9.41
CA ALA A 138 6.21 4.11 10.70
C ALA A 138 5.81 3.21 11.87
N GLU A 139 6.39 3.48 13.04
CA GLU A 139 5.96 2.89 14.30
C GLU A 139 4.45 3.12 14.51
N GLY A 140 3.72 2.08 14.93
CA GLY A 140 2.28 2.14 15.12
C GLY A 140 1.42 2.03 13.85
N SER A 141 2.02 1.84 12.67
CA SER A 141 1.29 1.55 11.42
C SER A 141 0.36 0.34 11.57
N HIS A 142 -0.82 0.40 10.93
CA HIS A 142 -1.76 -0.71 10.93
C HIS A 142 -1.19 -1.98 10.28
N LEU A 143 -0.28 -1.83 9.31
CA LEU A 143 0.38 -2.97 8.68
C LEU A 143 1.35 -3.69 9.64
N ARG A 144 2.05 -2.95 10.51
CA ARG A 144 2.88 -3.56 11.57
C ARG A 144 2.01 -4.31 12.58
N ARG A 145 0.89 -3.70 12.99
CA ARG A 145 -0.03 -4.32 13.96
C ARG A 145 -0.58 -5.63 13.46
N ILE A 146 -1.13 -5.66 12.24
CA ILE A 146 -1.69 -6.90 11.69
C ILE A 146 -0.62 -7.96 11.45
N LEU A 147 0.60 -7.58 11.05
CA LEU A 147 1.73 -8.51 10.96
C LEU A 147 2.03 -9.16 12.33
N ILE A 148 2.09 -8.36 13.40
CA ILE A 148 2.30 -8.88 14.76
C ILE A 148 1.14 -9.80 15.18
N ASP A 149 -0.11 -9.39 14.92
CA ASP A 149 -1.30 -10.19 15.23
C ASP A 149 -1.25 -11.56 14.54
N MET A 150 -0.82 -11.60 13.27
CA MET A 150 -0.63 -12.85 12.53
C MET A 150 0.47 -13.73 13.13
N LEU A 151 1.62 -13.14 13.47
CA LEU A 151 2.73 -13.87 14.09
C LEU A 151 2.38 -14.41 15.48
N LEU A 152 1.59 -13.67 16.26
CA LEU A 152 1.09 -14.09 17.57
C LEU A 152 0.02 -15.18 17.46
N HIS A 153 -0.86 -15.10 16.46
CA HIS A 153 -1.91 -16.11 16.25
C HIS A 153 -1.32 -17.50 15.96
N GLU A 154 -0.27 -17.53 15.14
CA GLU A 154 0.39 -18.74 14.66
C GLU A 154 1.55 -19.16 15.57
N TRP A 155 1.71 -18.50 16.72
CA TRP A 155 2.61 -18.93 17.76
C TRP A 155 2.10 -20.26 18.33
N ASP A 156 2.55 -21.36 17.73
CA ASP A 156 2.44 -22.68 18.34
C ASP A 156 3.36 -22.71 19.57
N CYS A 157 2.84 -23.15 20.71
CA CYS A 157 3.55 -23.15 22.00
C CYS A 157 4.78 -24.09 22.05
N GLN A 158 5.22 -24.60 20.88
CA GLN A 158 6.38 -25.43 20.65
C GLN A 158 7.60 -24.69 20.07
N GLU A 159 7.42 -23.53 19.42
CA GLU A 159 8.57 -22.74 18.95
C GLU A 159 9.27 -22.05 20.13
N SER A 160 10.57 -22.29 20.26
CA SER A 160 11.40 -21.68 21.29
C SER A 160 11.70 -20.21 20.97
N GLU A 161 11.92 -19.42 22.00
CA GLU A 161 12.35 -18.02 21.86
C GLU A 161 13.63 -17.88 21.02
N ASP A 162 14.53 -18.87 21.08
CA ASP A 162 15.78 -18.91 20.31
C ASP A 162 15.55 -19.15 18.81
N GLU A 163 14.57 -19.99 18.45
CA GLU A 163 14.18 -20.20 17.04
C GLU A 163 13.58 -18.91 16.45
N LEU A 164 12.76 -18.21 17.22
CA LEU A 164 12.21 -16.90 16.83
C LEU A 164 13.29 -15.83 16.69
N ARG A 165 14.26 -15.78 17.63
CA ARG A 165 15.44 -14.89 17.58
C ARG A 165 16.32 -15.12 16.36
N ASN A 166 16.35 -16.34 15.84
CA ASN A 166 17.08 -16.67 14.63
C ASN A 166 16.26 -16.44 13.36
N ARG A 167 14.92 -16.54 13.45
CA ARG A 167 14.03 -16.35 12.30
C ARG A 167 13.76 -14.88 12.00
N PHE A 168 13.45 -14.05 13.01
CA PHE A 168 12.97 -12.69 12.79
C PHE A 168 13.94 -11.58 13.24
N PRO A 169 13.86 -10.40 12.62
CA PRO A 169 14.56 -9.20 13.08
C PRO A 169 14.25 -8.84 14.54
N LYS A 170 15.22 -8.24 15.24
CA LYS A 170 15.10 -7.93 16.68
C LYS A 170 13.97 -6.95 17.01
N ASP A 171 13.76 -5.97 16.15
CA ASP A 171 12.66 -5.00 16.24
C ASP A 171 11.29 -5.67 16.16
N VAL A 172 11.13 -6.63 15.24
CA VAL A 172 9.90 -7.45 15.15
C VAL A 172 9.64 -8.21 16.45
N LEU A 173 10.67 -8.84 17.00
CA LEU A 173 10.56 -9.64 18.23
C LEU A 173 10.27 -8.78 19.46
N LEU A 174 10.79 -7.56 19.52
CA LEU A 174 10.50 -6.64 20.62
C LEU A 174 9.03 -6.24 20.65
N ASP A 175 8.40 -6.07 19.49
CA ASP A 175 6.99 -5.71 19.41
C ASP A 175 6.07 -6.93 19.62
N VAL A 176 6.52 -8.14 19.29
CA VAL A 176 5.79 -9.40 19.55
C VAL A 176 5.80 -9.79 21.04
N LEU A 177 6.85 -9.46 21.79
CA LEU A 177 7.04 -9.88 23.19
C LEU A 177 6.53 -8.89 24.25
N GLN A 178 5.88 -7.79 23.85
CA GLN A 178 5.29 -6.78 24.74
C GLN A 178 3.81 -7.03 25.02
#